data_AF-A0A519KZP7-F1
#
_entry.id   AF-A0A519KZP7-F1
#
_cell.length_a   1.000
_cell.length_b   1.000
_cell.length_c   1.000
_cell.angle_alpha   90.00
_cell.angle_beta   90.00
_cell.angle_gamma   90.00
#
_symmetry.space_group_name_H-M   'P 1'
#
loop_
_entity.id
_entity.type
_entity.pdbx_description
1 polymer ?
#
loop_
_entity_poly.entity_id
_entity_poly.type
_entity_poly.pdbx_seq_one_letter_code
_entity_poly.pdbx_strand_id
1 'polypeptide(L)'
;MDLPLDFATLRLIWWALLGILLIGFALTDGFDLGVGALLPFVARTDEERRMVINTVGATWEGNQVWFILGGGAIFAAWPFVYAVSFSGFYLAMFLVLAALIVRPVSFKYRSKRPSARWRSMWDWGLFIGGFVPALVFGVAVGNVMIGAPFRLDGDLRSFYEGDLLGLFTPFSLLAGLLSVSMVVVHGAAWLSVKAEEGPVLDRARTYGSIAAVLSLVLFAAGGLYVAFGDLGFRITSPIDAGGFSNPLRSTVVAAPGAWMDNYGRYP
;
A
#
# COMPACT_ATOMS: atom_id res chain seq x y z
N MET A 1 6.72 -22.91 -31.32
CA MET A 1 5.40 -22.85 -30.65
C MET A 1 4.99 -21.41 -30.69
N ASP A 2 4.06 -21.06 -31.58
CA ASP A 2 3.51 -19.72 -31.59
C ASP A 2 2.60 -19.59 -30.36
N LEU A 3 2.96 -18.69 -29.45
CA LEU A 3 2.09 -18.37 -28.32
C LEU A 3 0.80 -17.78 -28.90
N PRO A 4 -0.38 -18.20 -28.41
CA PRO A 4 -1.67 -17.73 -28.94
C PRO A 4 -1.96 -16.25 -28.61
N LEU A 5 -1.04 -15.56 -27.96
CA LEU A 5 -1.16 -14.19 -27.49
C LEU A 5 0.00 -13.36 -28.04
N ASP A 6 -0.31 -12.21 -28.62
CA ASP A 6 0.70 -11.25 -29.05
C ASP A 6 1.36 -10.56 -27.84
N PHE A 7 2.53 -9.97 -28.08
CA PHE A 7 3.35 -9.40 -27.02
C PHE A 7 2.72 -8.17 -26.33
N ALA A 8 1.94 -7.35 -27.05
CA ALA A 8 1.26 -6.21 -26.47
C ALA A 8 0.12 -6.67 -25.54
N THR A 9 -0.65 -7.66 -25.97
CA THR A 9 -1.69 -8.29 -25.15
C THR A 9 -1.10 -8.90 -23.87
N LEU A 10 0.04 -9.59 -23.95
CA LEU A 10 0.72 -10.13 -22.76
C LEU A 10 1.12 -9.03 -21.75
N ARG A 11 1.61 -7.88 -22.22
CA ARG A 11 1.94 -6.73 -21.37
C ARG A 11 0.70 -6.19 -20.64
N LEU A 12 -0.44 -6.10 -21.32
CA LEU A 12 -1.70 -5.67 -20.72
C LEU A 12 -2.25 -6.69 -19.72
N ILE A 13 -2.16 -7.99 -20.02
CA ILE A 13 -2.54 -9.05 -19.09
C ILE A 13 -1.73 -8.95 -17.80
N TRP A 14 -0.41 -8.77 -17.88
CA TRP A 14 0.44 -8.61 -16.70
C TRP A 14 0.14 -7.34 -15.91
N TRP A 15 -0.18 -6.23 -16.60
CA TRP A 15 -0.67 -5.03 -15.94
C TRP A 15 -1.96 -5.28 -15.14
N ALA A 16 -2.93 -5.96 -15.74
CA ALA A 16 -4.19 -6.30 -15.09
C ALA A 16 -3.98 -7.29 -13.92
N LEU A 17 -3.15 -8.31 -14.10
CA LEU A 17 -2.81 -9.28 -13.06
C LEU A 17 -2.16 -8.61 -11.85
N LEU A 18 -1.23 -7.67 -12.07
CA LEU A 18 -0.63 -6.91 -10.98
C LEU A 18 -1.67 -6.05 -10.26
N GLY A 19 -2.60 -5.42 -10.97
CA GLY A 19 -3.76 -4.74 -10.38
C GLY A 19 -4.59 -5.68 -9.49
N ILE A 20 -4.93 -6.87 -9.99
CA ILE A 20 -5.67 -7.90 -9.25
C ILE A 20 -4.91 -8.34 -7.99
N LEU A 21 -3.60 -8.55 -8.08
CA LEU A 21 -2.77 -8.96 -6.94
C LEU A 21 -2.72 -7.88 -5.87
N LEU A 22 -2.56 -6.61 -6.25
CA LEU A 22 -2.56 -5.48 -5.32
C LEU A 22 -3.94 -5.27 -4.67
N ILE A 23 -5.03 -5.42 -5.43
CA ILE A 23 -6.39 -5.41 -4.90
C ILE A 23 -6.59 -6.59 -3.94
N GLY A 24 -6.15 -7.80 -4.30
CA GLY A 24 -6.21 -8.99 -3.45
C GLY A 24 -5.47 -8.78 -2.13
N PHE A 25 -4.28 -8.19 -2.17
CA PHE A 25 -3.54 -7.77 -0.98
C PHE A 25 -4.33 -6.77 -0.12
N ALA A 26 -4.85 -5.70 -0.72
CA ALA A 26 -5.63 -4.70 0.00
C ALA A 26 -6.96 -5.25 0.58
N LEU A 27 -7.56 -6.24 -0.08
CA LEU A 27 -8.79 -6.88 0.38
C LEU A 27 -8.55 -7.91 1.49
N THR A 28 -7.39 -8.56 1.51
CA THR A 28 -7.07 -9.60 2.49
C THR A 28 -6.27 -9.02 3.65
N ASP A 29 -5.02 -8.65 3.41
CA ASP A 29 -4.15 -8.11 4.46
C ASP A 29 -4.60 -6.72 4.92
N GLY A 30 -5.42 -6.00 4.14
CA GLY A 30 -5.96 -4.71 4.54
C GLY A 30 -6.81 -4.76 5.81
N PHE A 31 -7.67 -5.77 6.01
CA PHE A 31 -8.37 -5.85 7.30
C PHE A 31 -7.43 -6.25 8.44
N ASP A 32 -6.40 -7.05 8.19
CA ASP A 32 -5.42 -7.43 9.22
C ASP A 32 -4.60 -6.22 9.69
N LEU A 33 -4.09 -5.43 8.74
CA LEU A 33 -3.39 -4.17 9.00
C LEU A 33 -4.31 -3.20 9.74
N GLY A 34 -5.59 -3.13 9.35
CA GLY A 34 -6.61 -2.30 9.99
C GLY A 34 -6.90 -2.70 11.43
N VAL A 35 -7.06 -3.99 11.70
CA VAL A 35 -7.23 -4.52 13.06
C VAL A 35 -6.00 -4.23 13.90
N GLY A 36 -4.80 -4.40 13.36
CA GLY A 36 -3.54 -4.04 14.03
C GLY A 36 -3.49 -2.55 14.38
N ALA A 37 -3.80 -1.67 13.42
CA ALA A 37 -3.81 -0.22 13.60
C ALA A 37 -4.88 0.26 14.60
N LEU A 38 -6.01 -0.45 14.71
CA LEU A 38 -7.08 -0.13 15.65
C LEU A 38 -6.82 -0.66 17.07
N LEU A 39 -6.05 -1.73 17.22
CA LEU A 39 -5.89 -2.52 18.44
C LEU A 39 -5.75 -1.68 19.73
N PRO A 40 -4.79 -0.72 19.85
CA PRO A 40 -4.61 0.02 21.11
C PRO A 40 -5.78 0.96 21.44
N PHE A 41 -6.62 1.30 20.46
CA PHE A 41 -7.73 2.26 20.61
C PHE A 41 -9.07 1.58 20.88
N VAL A 42 -9.33 0.44 20.21
CA VAL A 42 -10.58 -0.32 20.37
C VAL A 42 -10.56 -1.26 21.57
N ALA A 43 -9.38 -1.70 22.00
CA ALA A 43 -9.24 -2.63 23.11
C ALA A 43 -8.43 -2.02 24.27
N ARG A 44 -9.07 -1.91 25.43
CA ARG A 44 -8.55 -1.25 26.64
C ARG A 44 -8.08 -2.26 27.67
N THR A 45 -8.70 -3.43 27.77
CA THR A 45 -8.27 -4.53 28.66
C THR A 45 -7.44 -5.58 27.92
N ASP A 46 -6.77 -6.49 28.64
CA ASP A 46 -6.02 -7.58 28.00
C ASP A 46 -6.94 -8.62 27.35
N GLU A 47 -8.12 -8.86 27.94
CA GLU A 47 -9.13 -9.75 27.37
C GLU A 47 -9.68 -9.18 26.06
N GLU A 48 -10.03 -7.89 26.03
CA GLU A 48 -10.45 -7.19 24.82
C GLU A 48 -9.37 -7.25 23.73
N ARG A 49 -8.09 -7.03 24.09
CA ARG A 49 -6.98 -7.10 23.12
C ARG A 49 -6.83 -8.49 22.55
N ARG A 50 -6.91 -9.52 23.41
CA ARG A 50 -6.85 -10.92 22.98
C ARG A 50 -8.01 -11.28 22.05
N MET A 51 -9.23 -10.82 22.36
CA MET A 51 -10.40 -11.01 21.51
C MET A 51 -10.15 -10.42 20.11
N VAL A 52 -9.75 -9.14 20.03
CA VAL A 52 -9.45 -8.46 18.76
C VAL A 52 -8.37 -9.18 17.96
N ILE A 53 -7.25 -9.53 18.59
CA ILE A 53 -6.13 -10.24 17.94
C ILE A 53 -6.57 -11.60 17.38
N ASN A 54 -7.41 -12.33 18.11
CA ASN A 54 -7.88 -13.65 17.68
C ASN A 54 -8.82 -13.58 16.47
N THR A 55 -9.46 -12.44 16.17
CA THR A 55 -10.33 -12.30 14.99
C THR A 55 -9.59 -12.46 13.67
N VAL A 56 -8.28 -12.18 13.65
CA VAL A 56 -7.40 -12.28 12.48
C VAL A 56 -6.34 -13.39 12.62
N GLY A 57 -6.21 -13.95 13.82
CA GLY A 57 -5.15 -14.88 14.19
C GLY A 57 -5.03 -16.13 13.31
N ALA A 58 -6.13 -16.59 12.71
CA ALA A 58 -6.15 -17.79 11.87
C ALA A 58 -5.81 -17.53 10.39
N THR A 59 -5.90 -16.29 9.90
CA THR A 59 -5.82 -15.97 8.46
C THR A 59 -4.65 -15.09 8.08
N TRP A 60 -4.11 -14.31 9.02
CA TRP A 60 -3.13 -13.26 8.71
C TRP A 60 -1.86 -13.76 8.00
N GLU A 61 -1.39 -14.96 8.31
CA GLU A 61 -0.20 -15.55 7.66
C GLU A 61 -0.44 -15.77 6.17
N GLY A 62 -1.63 -16.28 5.81
CA GLY A 62 -2.02 -16.49 4.41
C GLY A 62 -2.27 -15.18 3.68
N ASN A 63 -2.88 -14.20 4.34
CA ASN A 63 -3.14 -12.89 3.76
C ASN A 63 -1.85 -12.15 3.38
N GLN A 64 -0.80 -12.26 4.21
CA GLN A 64 0.50 -11.65 3.93
C GLN A 64 1.18 -12.21 2.67
N VAL A 65 0.83 -13.44 2.24
CA VAL A 65 1.38 -14.05 1.02
C VAL A 65 0.99 -13.26 -0.24
N TRP A 66 -0.15 -12.56 -0.23
CA TRP A 66 -0.54 -11.71 -1.37
C TRP A 66 0.46 -10.59 -1.62
N PHE A 67 1.05 -10.02 -0.57
CA PHE A 67 2.11 -9.01 -0.71
C PHE A 67 3.37 -9.60 -1.32
N ILE A 68 3.78 -10.79 -0.85
CA ILE A 68 4.96 -11.50 -1.34
C ILE A 68 4.79 -11.87 -2.81
N LEU A 69 3.62 -12.41 -3.17
CA LEU A 69 3.26 -12.75 -4.55
C LEU A 69 3.25 -11.50 -5.44
N GLY A 70 2.66 -10.39 -4.97
CA GLY A 70 2.69 -9.11 -5.68
C GLY A 70 4.12 -8.65 -5.96
N GLY A 71 4.99 -8.64 -4.95
CA GLY A 71 6.41 -8.29 -5.12
C GLY A 71 7.14 -9.20 -6.10
N GLY A 72 6.94 -10.52 -6.00
CA GLY A 72 7.50 -11.51 -6.92
C GLY A 72 6.98 -11.36 -8.35
N ALA A 73 5.69 -11.02 -8.52
CA ALA A 73 5.10 -10.78 -9.83
C ALA A 73 5.67 -9.52 -10.49
N ILE A 74 5.90 -8.43 -9.74
CA ILE A 74 6.56 -7.23 -10.27
C ILE A 74 8.00 -7.58 -10.67
N PHE A 75 8.73 -8.35 -9.85
CA PHE A 75 10.08 -8.81 -10.19
C PHE A 75 10.12 -9.64 -11.48
N ALA A 76 9.15 -10.56 -11.66
CA ALA A 76 9.08 -11.42 -12.83
C ALA A 76 8.63 -10.69 -14.10
N ALA A 77 7.58 -9.86 -14.00
CA ALA A 77 6.97 -9.21 -15.16
C ALA A 77 7.64 -7.87 -15.52
N TRP A 78 8.00 -7.07 -14.51
CA TRP A 78 8.53 -5.71 -14.65
C TRP A 78 9.81 -5.50 -13.80
N PRO A 79 10.92 -6.19 -14.14
CA PRO A 79 12.14 -6.17 -13.33
C PRO A 79 12.74 -4.77 -13.15
N PHE A 80 12.65 -3.88 -14.15
CA PHE A 80 13.10 -2.50 -14.00
C PHE A 80 12.25 -1.70 -13.01
N VAL A 81 10.92 -1.87 -13.05
CA VAL A 81 10.02 -1.21 -12.09
C VAL A 81 10.31 -1.71 -10.68
N TYR A 82 10.51 -3.02 -10.52
CA TYR A 82 10.94 -3.62 -9.26
C TYR A 82 12.25 -2.98 -8.76
N ALA A 83 13.30 -3.00 -9.59
CA ALA A 83 14.62 -2.52 -9.20
C ALA A 83 14.60 -1.03 -8.82
N VAL A 84 14.02 -0.17 -9.65
CA VAL A 84 13.94 1.28 -9.39
C VAL A 84 13.11 1.58 -8.15
N SER A 85 11.96 0.93 -7.98
CA SER A 85 11.07 1.22 -6.84
C SER A 85 11.68 0.80 -5.51
N PHE A 86 12.22 -0.43 -5.42
CA PHE A 86 12.77 -0.95 -4.17
C PHE A 86 14.14 -0.33 -3.81
N SER A 87 14.95 0.05 -4.80
CA SER A 87 16.23 0.74 -4.55
C SER A 87 16.04 2.25 -4.32
N GLY A 88 15.13 2.91 -5.03
CA GLY A 88 14.85 4.34 -4.84
C GLY A 88 14.14 4.61 -3.52
N PHE A 89 13.15 3.80 -3.17
CA PHE A 89 12.45 3.90 -1.88
C PHE A 89 13.12 3.07 -0.78
N TYR A 90 14.44 2.87 -0.84
CA TYR A 90 15.17 1.93 0.01
C TYR A 90 14.83 2.04 1.51
N LEU A 91 14.99 3.24 2.09
CA LEU A 91 14.72 3.44 3.53
C LEU A 91 13.23 3.28 3.86
N ALA A 92 12.33 3.70 2.98
CA ALA A 92 10.89 3.51 3.18
C ALA A 92 10.50 2.02 3.12
N MET A 93 11.05 1.26 2.16
CA MET A 93 10.84 -0.18 2.07
C MET A 93 11.46 -0.93 3.24
N PHE A 94 12.61 -0.46 3.75
CA PHE A 94 13.20 -1.00 4.98
C PHE A 94 12.29 -0.78 6.19
N LEU A 95 11.67 0.40 6.33
CA LEU A 95 10.69 0.67 7.39
C LEU A 95 9.47 -0.26 7.30
N VAL A 96 8.94 -0.48 6.09
CA VAL A 96 7.85 -1.44 5.84
C VAL A 96 8.29 -2.84 6.26
N LEU A 97 9.46 -3.30 5.80
CA LEU A 97 10.00 -4.61 6.12
C LEU A 97 10.16 -4.80 7.63
N ALA A 98 10.75 -3.82 8.32
CA ALA A 98 10.93 -3.87 9.76
C ALA A 98 9.57 -3.97 10.49
N ALA A 99 8.57 -3.17 10.10
CA ALA A 99 7.23 -3.24 10.67
C ALA A 99 6.55 -4.59 10.41
N LEU A 100 6.70 -5.12 9.19
CA LEU A 100 6.15 -6.42 8.79
C LEU A 100 6.89 -7.61 9.42
N ILE A 101 8.13 -7.46 9.88
CA ILE A 101 8.84 -8.46 10.72
C ILE A 101 8.31 -8.42 12.15
N VAL A 102 8.11 -7.22 12.70
CA VAL A 102 7.61 -7.04 14.07
C VAL A 102 6.20 -7.64 14.23
N ARG A 103 5.33 -7.54 13.21
CA ARG A 103 3.95 -8.04 13.25
C ARG A 103 3.83 -9.56 13.56
N PRO A 104 4.38 -10.50 12.77
CA PRO A 104 4.40 -11.93 13.07
C PRO A 104 4.92 -12.27 14.47
N VAL A 105 6.04 -11.66 14.84
CA VAL A 105 6.69 -11.89 16.14
C VAL A 105 5.76 -11.42 17.26
N SER A 106 5.10 -10.27 17.10
CA SER A 106 4.14 -9.74 18.07
C SER A 106 2.96 -10.69 18.26
N PHE A 107 2.37 -11.24 17.20
CA PHE A 107 1.29 -12.24 17.31
C PHE A 107 1.75 -13.47 18.10
N LYS A 108 2.90 -14.04 17.76
CA LYS A 108 3.36 -15.31 18.36
C LYS A 108 3.89 -15.14 19.79
N TYR A 109 4.53 -14.02 20.11
CA TYR A 109 5.25 -13.84 21.38
C TYR A 109 4.45 -13.11 22.46
N ARG A 110 3.42 -12.34 22.09
CA ARG A 110 2.58 -11.59 23.05
C ARG A 110 2.15 -12.42 24.25
N SER A 111 1.66 -13.63 24.02
CA SER A 111 1.10 -14.50 25.08
C SER A 111 2.11 -15.45 25.72
N LYS A 112 3.40 -15.39 25.35
CA LYS A 112 4.44 -16.31 25.87
C LYS A 112 4.93 -15.97 27.28
N ARG A 113 4.69 -14.76 27.76
CA ARG A 113 5.07 -14.32 29.12
C ARG A 113 3.88 -13.63 29.82
N PRO A 114 3.54 -14.02 31.07
CA PRO A 114 2.47 -13.37 31.84
C PRO A 114 2.98 -12.06 32.49
N SER A 115 3.30 -11.06 31.67
CA SER A 115 3.73 -9.74 32.13
C SER A 115 2.99 -8.64 31.37
N ALA A 116 2.41 -7.68 32.08
CA ALA A 116 1.65 -6.58 31.47
C ALA A 116 2.54 -5.72 30.54
N ARG A 117 3.78 -5.41 30.97
CA ARG A 117 4.76 -4.68 30.16
C ARG A 117 5.14 -5.45 28.89
N TRP A 118 5.29 -6.76 29.00
CA TRP A 118 5.58 -7.63 27.85
C TRP A 118 4.44 -7.61 26.83
N ARG A 119 3.19 -7.82 27.28
CA ARG A 119 2.02 -7.81 26.40
C ARG A 119 1.83 -6.46 25.72
N SER A 120 1.93 -5.36 26.48
CA SER A 120 1.80 -4.00 25.95
C SER A 120 2.86 -3.65 24.91
N MET A 121 4.10 -4.11 25.07
CA MET A 121 5.16 -3.92 24.07
C MET A 121 4.78 -4.59 22.73
N TRP A 122 4.26 -5.82 22.77
CA TRP A 122 3.82 -6.52 21.57
C TRP A 122 2.50 -5.97 21.00
N ASP A 123 1.62 -5.42 21.82
CA ASP A 123 0.44 -4.68 21.37
C ASP A 123 0.82 -3.46 20.53
N TRP A 124 1.83 -2.70 20.97
CA TRP A 124 2.40 -1.61 20.17
C TRP A 124 3.13 -2.10 18.92
N GLY A 125 3.77 -3.28 18.98
CA GLY A 125 4.34 -3.94 17.81
C GLY A 125 3.28 -4.27 16.74
N LEU A 126 2.11 -4.77 17.15
CA LEU A 126 0.97 -5.01 16.25
C LEU A 126 0.42 -3.71 15.67
N PHE A 127 0.33 -2.65 16.47
CA PHE A 127 -0.06 -1.33 15.98
C PHE A 127 0.90 -0.81 14.91
N ILE A 128 2.21 -0.80 15.18
CA ILE A 128 3.24 -0.37 14.24
C ILE A 128 3.19 -1.23 12.97
N GLY A 129 3.05 -2.54 13.13
CA GLY A 129 2.94 -3.51 12.04
C GLY A 129 1.69 -3.37 11.17
N GLY A 130 0.64 -2.72 11.67
CA GLY A 130 -0.56 -2.37 10.88
C GLY A 130 -0.46 -0.96 10.27
N PHE A 131 -0.09 0.03 11.08
CA PHE A 131 -0.10 1.44 10.71
C PHE A 131 1.02 1.83 9.74
N VAL A 132 2.27 1.43 10.01
CA VAL A 132 3.44 1.88 9.23
C VAL A 132 3.36 1.37 7.79
N PRO A 133 3.09 0.07 7.52
CA PRO A 133 2.94 -0.39 6.13
C PRO A 133 1.82 0.34 5.40
N ALA A 134 0.64 0.49 6.02
CA ALA A 134 -0.49 1.18 5.41
C ALA A 134 -0.14 2.63 5.01
N LEU A 135 0.54 3.38 5.90
CA LEU A 135 0.98 4.74 5.62
C LEU A 135 2.01 4.79 4.49
N VAL A 136 3.08 4.00 4.60
CA VAL A 136 4.21 4.06 3.66
C VAL A 136 3.80 3.57 2.26
N PHE A 137 2.91 2.58 2.14
CA PHE A 137 2.39 2.17 0.83
C PHE A 137 1.61 3.29 0.14
N GLY A 138 0.76 4.03 0.87
CA GLY A 138 0.05 5.18 0.31
C GLY A 138 1.00 6.31 -0.09
N VAL A 139 2.02 6.60 0.74
CA VAL A 139 3.07 7.57 0.41
C VAL A 139 3.84 7.15 -0.85
N ALA A 140 4.17 5.87 -0.99
CA ALA A 140 4.85 5.35 -2.18
C ALA A 140 4.00 5.54 -3.44
N VAL A 141 2.72 5.19 -3.41
CA VAL A 141 1.79 5.42 -4.52
C VAL A 141 1.69 6.92 -4.86
N GLY A 142 1.59 7.78 -3.85
CA GLY A 142 1.59 9.23 -4.05
C GLY A 142 2.86 9.74 -4.74
N ASN A 143 4.04 9.23 -4.37
CA ASN A 143 5.30 9.56 -5.05
C ASN A 143 5.34 9.07 -6.50
N VAL A 144 4.76 7.91 -6.80
CA VAL A 144 4.65 7.43 -8.19
C VAL A 144 3.81 8.39 -9.03
N MET A 145 2.75 8.96 -8.47
CA MET A 145 1.90 9.94 -9.17
C MET A 145 2.57 11.31 -9.36
N ILE A 146 3.37 11.76 -8.40
CA ILE A 146 4.16 13.01 -8.49
C ILE A 146 5.34 12.85 -9.45
N GLY A 147 5.94 11.65 -9.48
CA GLY A 147 7.22 11.37 -10.11
C GLY A 147 8.34 11.34 -9.06
N ALA A 148 9.12 10.26 -9.08
CA ALA A 148 10.24 10.08 -8.17
C ALA A 148 11.55 10.60 -8.80
N PRO A 149 12.46 11.23 -8.03
CA PRO A 149 13.73 11.76 -8.54
C PRO A 149 14.73 10.62 -8.76
N PHE A 150 14.73 10.04 -9.94
CA PHE A 150 15.73 9.06 -10.37
C PHE A 150 16.12 9.30 -11.82
N ARG A 151 17.30 8.78 -12.19
CA ARG A 151 17.77 8.74 -13.57
C ARG A 151 18.30 7.36 -13.93
N LEU A 152 18.28 7.08 -15.22
CA LEU A 152 18.91 5.89 -15.81
C LEU A 152 20.12 6.34 -16.64
N ASP A 153 21.24 5.62 -16.53
CA ASP A 153 22.36 5.80 -17.47
C ASP A 153 22.17 4.98 -18.76
N GLY A 154 23.14 5.04 -19.67
CA GLY A 154 23.10 4.33 -20.96
C GLY A 154 23.06 2.80 -20.84
N ASP A 155 23.47 2.25 -19.69
CA ASP A 155 23.44 0.81 -19.38
C ASP A 155 22.18 0.42 -18.60
N LEU A 156 21.19 1.31 -18.51
CA LEU A 156 19.94 1.15 -17.75
C LEU A 156 20.15 0.99 -16.23
N ARG A 157 21.26 1.47 -15.70
CA ARG A 157 21.49 1.51 -14.25
C ARG A 157 20.72 2.66 -13.63
N SER A 158 19.99 2.38 -12.56
CA SER A 158 19.22 3.38 -11.83
C SER A 158 20.04 4.09 -10.76
N PHE A 159 19.94 5.42 -10.73
CA PHE A 159 20.46 6.28 -9.68
C PHE A 159 19.31 7.06 -9.08
N TYR A 160 19.12 6.94 -7.77
CA TYR A 160 18.14 7.71 -7.03
C TYR A 160 18.79 8.97 -6.46
N GLU A 161 18.13 10.12 -6.66
CA GLU A 161 18.67 11.44 -6.31
C GLU A 161 17.87 12.13 -5.20
N GLY A 162 16.88 11.45 -4.63
CA GLY A 162 16.10 11.91 -3.50
C GLY A 162 16.62 11.40 -2.15
N ASP A 163 15.94 11.83 -1.09
CA ASP A 163 16.15 11.34 0.28
C ASP A 163 14.83 10.83 0.90
N LEU A 164 14.92 10.23 2.09
CA LEU A 164 13.76 9.65 2.78
C LEU A 164 12.68 10.68 3.12
N LEU A 165 13.06 11.88 3.59
CA LEU A 165 12.10 12.90 4.00
C LEU A 165 11.45 13.56 2.79
N GLY A 166 12.15 13.63 1.66
CA GLY A 166 11.63 14.07 0.37
C GLY A 166 10.46 13.23 -0.14
N LEU A 167 10.30 11.99 0.35
CA LEU A 167 9.12 11.17 0.04
C LEU A 167 7.84 11.69 0.69
N PHE A 168 7.92 12.50 1.75
CA PHE A 168 6.76 12.97 2.52
C PHE A 168 6.34 14.38 2.11
N THR A 169 6.06 14.56 0.82
CA THR A 169 5.43 15.75 0.27
C THR A 169 3.96 15.89 0.74
N PRO A 170 3.32 17.06 0.63
CA PRO A 170 1.91 17.22 0.98
C PRO A 170 0.98 16.24 0.26
N PHE A 171 1.18 16.00 -1.04
CA PHE A 171 0.33 15.09 -1.81
C PHE A 171 0.59 13.62 -1.46
N SER A 172 1.85 13.20 -1.31
CA SER A 172 2.15 11.82 -0.93
C SER A 172 1.72 11.51 0.50
N LEU A 173 1.80 12.47 1.43
CA LEU A 173 1.24 12.36 2.77
C LEU A 173 -0.29 12.23 2.74
N LEU A 174 -0.97 13.00 1.90
CA LEU A 174 -2.42 12.85 1.70
C LEU A 174 -2.77 11.44 1.24
N ALA A 175 -2.05 10.89 0.25
CA ALA A 175 -2.23 9.52 -0.22
C ALA A 175 -1.93 8.48 0.87
N GLY A 176 -0.90 8.72 1.69
CA GLY A 176 -0.57 7.90 2.87
C GLY A 176 -1.70 7.87 3.90
N LEU A 177 -2.23 9.04 4.28
CA LEU A 177 -3.33 9.15 5.23
C LEU A 177 -4.61 8.53 4.69
N LEU A 178 -4.88 8.68 3.40
CA LEU A 178 -6.00 8.03 2.72
C LEU A 178 -5.87 6.50 2.81
N SER A 179 -4.68 5.96 2.55
CA SER A 179 -4.41 4.52 2.68
C SER A 179 -4.67 4.04 4.11
N VAL A 180 -4.14 4.73 5.13
CA VAL A 180 -4.39 4.40 6.54
C VAL A 180 -5.88 4.43 6.86
N SER A 181 -6.60 5.48 6.45
CA SER A 181 -8.02 5.61 6.77
C SER A 181 -8.84 4.49 6.12
N MET A 182 -8.54 4.13 4.86
CA MET A 182 -9.21 3.01 4.17
C MET A 182 -8.96 1.67 4.86
N VAL A 183 -7.72 1.41 5.27
CA VAL A 183 -7.32 0.19 5.98
C VAL A 183 -7.99 0.14 7.37
N VAL A 184 -8.09 1.26 8.08
CA VAL A 184 -8.82 1.36 9.36
C VAL A 184 -10.31 1.09 9.19
N VAL A 185 -10.94 1.61 8.12
CA VAL A 185 -12.33 1.27 7.79
C VAL A 185 -12.48 -0.23 7.59
N HIS A 186 -11.57 -0.85 6.84
CA HIS A 186 -11.62 -2.27 6.56
C HIS A 186 -11.47 -3.11 7.84
N GLY A 187 -10.51 -2.77 8.70
CA GLY A 187 -10.34 -3.42 10.01
C GLY A 187 -11.56 -3.26 10.92
N ALA A 188 -12.18 -2.07 10.97
CA ALA A 188 -13.40 -1.84 11.75
C ALA A 188 -14.60 -2.64 11.20
N ALA A 189 -14.73 -2.75 9.88
CA ALA A 189 -15.75 -3.56 9.24
C ALA A 189 -15.56 -5.05 9.55
N TRP A 190 -14.32 -5.55 9.52
CA TRP A 190 -14.00 -6.92 9.92
C TRP A 190 -14.35 -7.20 11.39
N LEU A 191 -13.96 -6.30 12.30
CA LEU A 191 -14.35 -6.42 13.71
C LEU A 191 -15.87 -6.36 13.88
N SER A 192 -16.58 -5.61 13.04
CA SER A 192 -18.04 -5.56 13.10
C SER A 192 -18.73 -6.87 12.71
N VAL A 193 -18.03 -7.75 11.98
CA VAL A 193 -18.51 -9.09 11.62
C VAL A 193 -18.05 -10.15 12.61
N LYS A 194 -16.85 -9.99 13.19
CA LYS A 194 -16.19 -11.05 13.98
C LYS A 194 -16.23 -10.86 15.50
N ALA A 195 -16.35 -9.61 15.97
CA ALA A 195 -16.38 -9.33 17.40
C ALA A 195 -17.80 -9.53 17.96
N GLU A 196 -17.87 -10.00 19.19
CA GLU A 196 -19.13 -10.09 19.95
C GLU A 196 -19.66 -8.68 20.27
N GLU A 197 -20.97 -8.59 20.55
CA GLU A 197 -21.57 -7.33 20.97
C GLU A 197 -20.94 -6.85 22.28
N GLY A 198 -20.58 -5.56 22.33
CA GLY A 198 -19.98 -4.96 23.51
C GLY A 198 -19.08 -3.76 23.22
N PRO A 199 -18.33 -3.30 24.24
CA PRO A 199 -17.61 -2.03 24.18
C PRO A 199 -16.55 -1.95 23.08
N VAL A 200 -15.93 -3.07 22.71
CA VAL A 200 -14.94 -3.15 21.62
C VAL A 200 -15.61 -2.88 20.28
N LEU A 201 -16.76 -3.51 20.03
CA LEU A 201 -17.53 -3.35 18.81
C LEU A 201 -18.03 -1.92 18.64
N ASP A 202 -18.53 -1.29 19.71
CA ASP A 202 -19.00 0.10 19.68
C ASP A 202 -17.86 1.08 19.33
N ARG A 203 -16.67 0.87 19.92
CA ARG A 203 -15.48 1.66 19.59
C ARG A 203 -15.01 1.41 18.16
N ALA A 204 -15.01 0.16 17.71
CA ALA A 204 -14.65 -0.19 16.33
C ALA A 204 -15.58 0.50 15.31
N ARG A 205 -16.90 0.47 15.54
CA ARG A 205 -17.88 1.19 14.70
C ARG A 205 -17.67 2.69 14.71
N THR A 206 -17.40 3.26 15.89
CA THR A 206 -17.15 4.71 16.04
C THR A 206 -15.91 5.13 15.25
N TYR A 207 -14.75 4.51 15.50
CA TYR A 207 -13.51 4.86 14.79
C TYR A 207 -13.57 4.49 13.32
N GLY A 208 -14.22 3.39 12.95
CA GLY A 208 -14.46 3.00 11.56
C GLY A 208 -15.31 4.03 10.81
N SER A 209 -16.36 4.55 11.43
CA SER A 209 -17.20 5.60 10.82
C SER A 209 -16.44 6.91 10.63
N ILE A 210 -15.64 7.32 11.62
CA ILE A 210 -14.76 8.49 11.50
C ILE A 210 -13.75 8.28 10.36
N ALA A 211 -13.10 7.11 10.32
CA ALA A 211 -12.15 6.77 9.26
C ALA A 211 -12.80 6.70 7.88
N ALA A 212 -14.08 6.31 7.78
CA ALA A 212 -14.82 6.30 6.52
C ALA A 212 -15.04 7.72 5.99
N VAL A 213 -15.50 8.63 6.87
CA VAL A 213 -15.64 10.06 6.53
C VAL A 213 -14.29 10.66 6.13
N LEU A 214 -13.24 10.38 6.90
CA LEU A 214 -11.88 10.83 6.57
C LEU A 214 -11.40 10.27 5.22
N SER A 215 -11.66 9.00 4.93
CA SER A 215 -11.29 8.39 3.65
C SER A 215 -11.99 9.09 2.48
N LEU A 216 -13.30 9.39 2.61
CA LEU A 216 -14.05 10.11 1.59
C LEU A 216 -13.50 11.53 1.38
N VAL A 217 -13.23 12.26 2.46
CA VAL A 217 -12.68 13.62 2.40
C VAL A 217 -11.28 13.63 1.79
N LEU A 218 -10.40 12.73 2.22
CA LEU A 218 -9.04 12.62 1.69
C LEU A 218 -9.02 12.17 0.24
N PHE A 219 -9.89 11.23 -0.15
CA PHE A 219 -10.04 10.80 -1.54
C PHE A 219 -10.52 11.95 -2.43
N ALA A 220 -11.56 12.69 -1.99
CA ALA A 220 -12.04 13.86 -2.71
C ALA A 220 -10.96 14.95 -2.82
N ALA A 221 -10.25 15.25 -1.72
CA ALA A 221 -9.17 16.23 -1.71
C ALA A 221 -8.01 15.80 -2.64
N GLY A 222 -7.63 14.53 -2.64
CA GLY A 222 -6.63 13.98 -3.55
C GLY A 222 -7.08 14.06 -5.02
N GLY A 223 -8.35 13.73 -5.30
CA GLY A 223 -8.94 13.88 -6.63
C GLY A 223 -8.93 15.32 -7.12
N LEU A 224 -9.30 16.28 -6.26
CA LEU A 224 -9.20 17.72 -6.57
C LEU A 224 -7.75 18.15 -6.81
N TYR A 225 -6.80 17.65 -6.01
CA TYR A 225 -5.37 17.93 -6.20
C TYR A 225 -4.88 17.40 -7.55
N VAL A 226 -5.28 16.19 -7.94
CA VAL A 226 -4.92 15.62 -9.25
C VAL A 226 -5.57 16.38 -10.40
N ALA A 227 -6.84 16.79 -10.25
CA ALA A 227 -7.59 17.47 -11.31
C ALA A 227 -7.16 18.91 -11.54
N PHE A 228 -6.78 19.64 -10.48
CA PHE A 228 -6.47 21.07 -10.54
C PHE A 228 -5.00 21.40 -10.27
N GLY A 229 -4.20 20.43 -9.83
CA GLY A 229 -2.76 20.60 -9.63
C GLY A 229 -1.94 20.28 -10.88
N ASP A 230 -0.64 20.54 -10.79
CA ASP A 230 0.30 20.37 -11.90
C ASP A 230 0.84 18.93 -12.05
N LEU A 231 0.04 17.93 -11.65
CA LEU A 231 0.44 16.53 -11.72
C LEU A 231 0.16 15.94 -13.11
N GLY A 232 1.10 15.16 -13.62
CA GLY A 232 0.90 14.37 -14.83
C GLY A 232 2.16 14.21 -15.66
N PHE A 233 2.23 13.09 -16.37
CA PHE A 233 3.29 12.80 -17.32
C PHE A 233 2.67 12.32 -18.63
N ARG A 234 3.25 12.72 -19.76
CA ARG A 234 2.79 12.31 -21.08
C ARG A 234 3.96 11.80 -21.92
N ILE A 235 3.76 10.63 -22.53
CA ILE A 235 4.67 10.11 -23.56
C ILE A 235 4.41 10.88 -24.86
N THR A 236 5.46 11.49 -25.43
CA THR A 236 5.37 12.28 -26.68
C THR A 236 6.00 11.57 -27.88
N SER A 237 6.83 10.56 -27.64
CA SER A 237 7.39 9.71 -28.69
C SER A 237 6.36 8.69 -29.20
N PRO A 238 6.50 8.15 -30.42
CA PRO A 238 5.77 6.97 -30.86
C PRO A 238 5.97 5.79 -29.89
N ILE A 239 4.92 4.99 -29.67
CA ILE A 239 4.98 3.79 -28.82
C ILE A 239 4.91 2.55 -29.69
N ASP A 240 5.99 1.75 -29.68
CA ASP A 240 6.00 0.40 -30.24
C ASP A 240 5.67 -0.61 -29.13
N ALA A 241 4.40 -1.03 -29.07
CA ALA A 241 3.93 -2.00 -28.08
C ALA A 241 4.50 -3.41 -28.29
N GLY A 242 5.00 -3.73 -29.50
CA GLY A 242 5.67 -4.98 -29.83
C GLY A 242 7.19 -4.95 -29.61
N GLY A 243 7.76 -3.76 -29.44
CA GLY A 243 9.21 -3.55 -29.34
C GLY A 243 9.82 -4.00 -28.01
N PHE A 244 11.14 -4.18 -28.01
CA PHE A 244 11.91 -4.53 -26.82
C PHE A 244 11.72 -3.52 -25.68
N SER A 245 11.66 -4.02 -24.45
CA SER A 245 11.51 -3.20 -23.25
C SER A 245 12.77 -2.36 -23.00
N ASN A 246 12.70 -1.07 -23.32
CA ASN A 246 13.76 -0.10 -23.00
C ASN A 246 13.15 1.28 -22.72
N PRO A 247 13.18 1.75 -21.46
CA PRO A 247 12.58 3.03 -21.07
C PRO A 247 13.28 4.26 -21.70
N LEU A 248 14.53 4.13 -22.15
CA LEU A 248 15.27 5.22 -22.83
C LEU A 248 14.80 5.46 -24.27
N ARG A 249 13.94 4.59 -24.82
CA ARG A 249 13.37 4.75 -26.18
C ARG A 249 12.12 5.62 -26.21
N SER A 250 11.54 5.92 -25.05
CA SER A 250 10.39 6.82 -24.97
C SER A 250 10.78 8.19 -24.43
N THR A 251 10.21 9.23 -25.01
CA THR A 251 10.31 10.60 -24.49
C THR A 251 9.08 10.90 -23.66
N VAL A 252 9.28 11.32 -22.42
CA VAL A 252 8.23 11.67 -21.47
C VAL A 252 8.44 13.11 -21.02
N VAL A 253 7.36 13.88 -20.98
CA VAL A 253 7.37 15.25 -20.48
C VAL A 253 6.41 15.37 -19.30
N ALA A 254 6.73 16.27 -18.36
CA ALA A 254 5.76 16.73 -17.38
C ALA A 254 4.61 17.43 -18.11
N ALA A 255 3.38 17.04 -17.79
CA ALA A 255 2.17 17.52 -18.45
C ALA A 255 1.08 17.72 -17.39
N PRO A 256 0.89 18.95 -16.89
CA PRO A 256 -0.15 19.27 -15.91
C PRO A 256 -1.53 18.76 -16.34
N GLY A 257 -2.24 18.08 -15.45
CA GLY A 257 -3.57 17.53 -15.68
C GLY A 257 -3.61 16.24 -16.52
N ALA A 258 -2.47 15.74 -17.01
CA ALA A 258 -2.45 14.57 -17.91
C ALA A 258 -3.01 13.29 -17.27
N TRP A 259 -3.04 13.20 -15.93
CA TRP A 259 -3.69 12.06 -15.26
C TRP A 259 -5.21 11.98 -15.48
N MET A 260 -5.84 13.08 -15.89
CA MET A 260 -7.28 13.12 -16.21
C MET A 260 -7.59 12.73 -17.66
N ASP A 261 -6.57 12.69 -18.55
CA ASP A 261 -6.77 12.48 -19.99
C ASP A 261 -7.49 11.16 -20.29
N ASN A 262 -7.12 10.07 -19.60
CA ASN A 262 -7.70 8.75 -19.85
C ASN A 262 -9.18 8.71 -19.49
N TYR A 263 -9.57 9.32 -18.37
CA TYR A 263 -10.96 9.41 -17.93
C TYR A 263 -11.79 10.32 -18.84
N GLY A 264 -11.19 11.38 -19.40
CA GLY A 264 -11.86 12.24 -20.38
C GLY A 264 -12.08 11.55 -21.74
N ARG A 265 -11.15 10.69 -22.16
CA ARG A 265 -11.26 9.93 -23.42
C ARG A 265 -12.21 8.74 -23.32
N TYR A 266 -12.30 8.12 -22.15
CA TYR A 266 -13.12 6.94 -21.87
C TYR A 266 -13.97 7.19 -20.61
N PRO A 267 -15.05 8.00 -20.71
CA PRO A 267 -15.89 8.38 -19.58
C PRO A 267 -16.78 7.24 -19.06
#